data_AF-L1MFP0-F1
#
_entry.id   AF-L1MFP0-F1
#
_cell.length_a   1.000
_cell.length_b   1.000
_cell.length_c   1.000
_cell.angle_alpha   90.00
_cell.angle_beta   90.00
_cell.angle_gamma   90.00
#
_symmetry.space_group_name_H-M   'P 1'
#
loop_
_entity.id
_entity.type
_entity.pdbx_description
1 polymer ?
#
loop_
_entity_poly.entity_id
_entity_poly.type
_entity_poly.pdbx_seq_one_letter_code
_entity_poly.pdbx_strand_id
1 'polypeptide(L)'
;MPECRHFDIGIASFPEGHHRARTLEDDTYYTLAKLRAGAQYSITQMFFDVDHYLRLRDRLAAADPEHGTKTVIPGLMPITSLRSVRRQVELSGAALPSALEERLERAAAGDEEKNRDEIRKVGIEVTTAMAERLIAEGAPDLHFMTLNFARATQEVLHNLGMAPAWGTDAGQDAIR
;
A
#
# COMPACT_ATOMS: atom_id res chain seq x y z
N MET A 1 18.39 -13.49 19.78
CA MET A 1 19.55 -13.31 18.89
C MET A 1 20.37 -12.11 19.41
N PRO A 2 21.37 -12.35 20.27
CA PRO A 2 22.24 -11.29 20.81
C PRO A 2 22.90 -10.43 19.72
N GLU A 3 23.18 -11.01 18.56
CA GLU A 3 23.77 -10.37 17.38
C GLU A 3 22.85 -9.32 16.73
N CYS A 4 21.53 -9.43 16.89
CA CYS A 4 20.55 -8.50 16.32
C CYS A 4 20.02 -7.47 17.33
N ARG A 5 20.54 -7.43 18.55
CA ARG A 5 20.00 -6.60 19.65
C ARG A 5 19.97 -5.08 19.38
N HIS A 6 20.70 -4.63 18.37
CA HIS A 6 20.81 -3.21 17.98
C HIS A 6 20.09 -2.88 16.67
N PHE A 7 19.32 -3.83 16.10
CA PHE A 7 18.56 -3.62 14.88
C PHE A 7 17.09 -3.42 15.17
N ASP A 8 16.48 -2.49 14.45
CA ASP A 8 15.03 -2.43 14.29
C ASP A 8 14.59 -3.37 13.19
N ILE A 9 13.76 -4.37 13.55
CA ILE A 9 13.36 -5.45 12.66
C ILE A 9 11.90 -5.25 12.27
N GLY A 10 11.69 -4.96 10.99
CA GLY A 10 10.38 -4.97 10.34
C GLY A 10 10.12 -6.30 9.63
N ILE A 11 8.86 -6.70 9.54
CA ILE A 11 8.42 -7.86 8.77
C ILE A 11 7.37 -7.49 7.73
N ALA A 12 7.21 -8.31 6.69
CA ALA A 12 6.06 -8.20 5.80
C ALA A 12 4.78 -8.75 6.47
N SER A 13 3.65 -8.13 6.18
CA SER A 13 2.29 -8.58 6.50
C SER A 13 1.38 -8.47 5.27
N PHE A 14 0.27 -9.22 5.22
CA PHE A 14 -0.53 -9.37 4.00
C PHE A 14 -2.01 -9.08 4.31
N PRO A 15 -2.56 -7.93 3.90
CA PRO A 15 -3.94 -7.54 4.22
C PRO A 15 -4.97 -8.59 3.81
N GLU A 16 -4.83 -9.13 2.60
CA GLU A 16 -5.66 -10.19 2.02
C GLU A 16 -5.16 -11.61 2.35
N GLY A 17 -4.09 -11.73 3.13
CA GLY A 17 -3.41 -12.98 3.42
C GLY A 17 -2.36 -13.35 2.39
N HIS A 18 -1.28 -14.02 2.83
CA HIS A 18 -0.24 -14.48 1.91
C HIS A 18 -0.79 -15.55 0.95
N HIS A 19 -0.48 -15.49 -0.35
CA HIS A 19 -0.96 -16.46 -1.37
C HIS A 19 -0.60 -17.95 -1.09
N ARG A 20 0.35 -18.20 -0.18
CA ARG A 20 0.75 -19.55 0.29
C ARG A 20 0.10 -19.96 1.61
N ALA A 21 -0.62 -19.06 2.28
CA ALA A 21 -1.39 -19.40 3.46
C ALA A 21 -2.65 -20.16 3.04
N ARG A 22 -3.06 -21.17 3.83
CA ARG A 22 -4.27 -21.94 3.52
C ARG A 22 -5.53 -21.16 3.93
N THR A 23 -5.43 -20.35 4.98
CA THR A 23 -6.51 -19.52 5.50
C THR A 23 -5.95 -18.21 6.07
N LEU A 24 -6.83 -17.24 6.37
CA LEU A 24 -6.44 -15.98 7.03
C LEU A 24 -5.98 -16.21 8.47
N GLU A 25 -6.48 -17.24 9.14
CA GLU A 25 -6.06 -17.64 10.48
C GLU A 25 -4.61 -18.15 10.46
N ASP A 26 -4.23 -18.94 9.45
CA ASP A 26 -2.84 -19.37 9.25
C ASP A 26 -1.92 -18.16 9.02
N ASP A 27 -2.31 -17.22 8.14
CA ASP A 27 -1.54 -15.99 7.88
C ASP A 27 -1.37 -15.13 9.15
N THR A 28 -2.45 -15.00 9.92
CA THR A 28 -2.48 -14.29 11.20
C THR A 28 -1.54 -14.96 12.20
N TYR A 29 -1.59 -16.29 12.33
CA TYR A 29 -0.71 -17.07 13.20
C TYR A 29 0.77 -16.85 12.88
N TYR A 30 1.16 -16.96 11.61
CA TYR A 30 2.56 -16.79 11.20
C TYR A 30 3.03 -15.33 11.28
N THR A 31 2.15 -14.36 11.04
CA THR A 31 2.46 -12.94 11.24
C THR A 31 2.76 -12.66 12.72
N LEU A 32 1.89 -13.13 13.62
CA LEU A 32 2.11 -13.03 15.07
C LEU A 32 3.33 -13.81 15.54
N ALA A 33 3.62 -14.98 14.98
CA ALA A 33 4.82 -15.74 15.31
C ALA A 33 6.11 -14.92 15.03
N LYS A 34 6.16 -14.19 13.90
CA LYS A 34 7.27 -13.29 13.58
C LYS A 34 7.34 -12.09 14.54
N LEU A 35 6.20 -11.50 14.92
CA LEU A 35 6.15 -10.40 15.89
C LEU A 35 6.58 -10.83 17.30
N ARG A 36 6.20 -12.04 17.71
CA ARG A 36 6.65 -12.70 18.96
C ARG A 36 8.13 -13.01 18.96
N ALA A 37 8.69 -13.35 17.81
CA ALA A 37 10.12 -13.63 17.66
C ALA A 37 11.02 -12.38 17.79
N GLY A 38 10.44 -11.18 17.87
CA GLY A 38 11.15 -9.95 18.19
C GLY A 38 10.97 -8.81 17.19
N ALA A 39 10.25 -9.01 16.07
CA ALA A 39 9.98 -7.92 15.14
C ALA A 39 9.17 -6.79 15.80
N GLN A 40 9.54 -5.55 15.54
CA GLN A 40 9.00 -4.35 16.18
C GLN A 40 7.79 -3.77 15.43
N TYR A 41 7.72 -3.96 14.12
CA TYR A 41 6.64 -3.47 13.27
C TYR A 41 6.45 -4.40 12.06
N SER A 42 5.34 -4.20 11.34
CA SER A 42 5.16 -4.80 10.02
C SER A 42 4.82 -3.73 8.98
N ILE A 43 5.28 -3.96 7.74
CA ILE A 43 4.86 -3.19 6.57
C ILE A 43 4.00 -4.11 5.72
N THR A 44 2.81 -3.63 5.34
CA THR A 44 1.91 -4.46 4.54
C THR A 44 2.41 -4.57 3.11
N GLN A 45 2.14 -5.71 2.47
CA GLN A 45 1.98 -5.75 1.02
C GLN A 45 0.92 -4.71 0.61
N MET A 46 1.06 -4.15 -0.59
CA MET A 46 0.10 -3.18 -1.07
C MET A 46 -1.27 -3.80 -1.33
N PHE A 47 -2.30 -2.96 -1.29
CA PHE A 47 -3.71 -3.30 -1.43
C PHE A 47 -4.44 -2.17 -2.15
N PHE A 48 -5.66 -2.43 -2.64
CA PHE A 48 -6.50 -1.43 -3.31
C PHE A 48 -7.75 -1.02 -2.52
N ASP A 49 -8.06 -1.73 -1.43
CA ASP A 49 -9.16 -1.42 -0.52
C ASP A 49 -8.65 -1.30 0.92
N VAL A 50 -8.84 -0.13 1.50
CA VAL A 50 -8.42 0.24 2.86
C VAL A 50 -9.03 -0.70 3.91
N ASP A 51 -10.19 -1.29 3.66
CA ASP A 51 -10.80 -2.21 4.61
C ASP A 51 -9.97 -3.48 4.81
N HIS A 52 -9.17 -3.91 3.81
CA HIS A 52 -8.27 -5.05 4.00
C HIS A 52 -7.18 -4.73 5.03
N TYR A 53 -6.65 -3.50 5.02
CA TYR A 53 -5.70 -3.05 6.03
C TYR A 53 -6.35 -2.99 7.42
N LEU A 54 -7.54 -2.39 7.52
CA LEU A 54 -8.25 -2.28 8.80
C LEU A 54 -8.56 -3.65 9.40
N ARG A 55 -9.08 -4.58 8.57
CA ARG A 55 -9.32 -5.98 8.98
C ARG A 55 -8.05 -6.70 9.41
N LEU A 56 -6.90 -6.46 8.75
CA LEU A 56 -5.62 -7.02 9.18
C LEU A 56 -5.20 -6.47 10.55
N ARG A 57 -5.24 -5.15 10.74
CA ARG A 57 -4.90 -4.51 12.01
C ARG A 57 -5.76 -5.08 13.14
N ASP A 58 -7.07 -5.12 12.93
CA ASP A 58 -8.03 -5.53 13.95
C ASP A 58 -7.92 -7.04 14.25
N ARG A 59 -7.72 -7.90 13.24
CA ARG A 59 -7.54 -9.36 13.46
C ARG A 59 -6.25 -9.69 14.19
N LEU A 60 -5.15 -8.97 13.93
CA LEU A 60 -3.89 -9.17 14.66
C LEU A 60 -4.05 -8.78 16.13
N ALA A 61 -4.60 -7.60 16.39
CA ALA A 61 -4.83 -7.10 17.75
C ALA A 61 -5.79 -8.00 18.55
N ALA A 62 -6.85 -8.51 17.92
CA ALA A 62 -7.80 -9.42 18.56
C ALA A 62 -7.18 -10.78 18.89
N ALA A 63 -6.29 -11.31 18.04
CA ALA A 63 -5.68 -12.61 18.22
C ALA A 63 -4.52 -12.60 19.25
N ASP A 64 -3.83 -11.46 19.41
CA ASP A 64 -2.75 -11.28 20.40
C ASP A 64 -2.66 -9.78 20.79
N PRO A 65 -3.28 -9.36 21.91
CA PRO A 65 -3.29 -7.95 22.30
C PRO A 65 -1.92 -7.36 22.64
N GLU A 66 -0.91 -8.19 22.94
CA GLU A 66 0.44 -7.73 23.28
C GLU A 66 1.29 -7.52 22.03
N HIS A 67 1.30 -8.51 21.12
CA HIS A 67 2.16 -8.47 19.94
C HIS A 67 1.43 -8.00 18.68
N GLY A 68 0.13 -8.23 18.58
CA GLY A 68 -0.70 -7.84 17.44
C GLY A 68 -1.07 -6.35 17.42
N THR A 69 -0.86 -5.63 18.53
CA THR A 69 -1.03 -4.17 18.62
C THR A 69 0.22 -3.38 18.21
N LYS A 70 1.33 -4.06 17.87
CA LYS A 70 2.53 -3.44 17.29
C LYS A 70 2.20 -2.74 15.97
N THR A 71 3.01 -1.74 15.60
CA THR A 71 2.83 -0.90 14.41
C THR A 71 2.65 -1.73 13.13
N VAL A 72 1.52 -1.50 12.44
CA VAL A 72 1.26 -2.03 11.09
C VAL A 72 1.22 -0.84 10.12
N ILE A 73 2.25 -0.71 9.30
CA ILE A 73 2.42 0.38 8.35
C ILE A 73 1.79 -0.04 7.01
N PRO A 74 0.74 0.64 6.52
CA PRO A 74 0.15 0.37 5.23
C PRO A 74 1.13 0.69 4.09
N GLY A 75 1.31 -0.28 3.20
CA GLY A 75 2.00 -0.12 1.93
C GLY A 75 1.05 0.39 0.84
N LEU A 76 1.37 1.54 0.23
CA LEU A 76 0.63 2.11 -0.90
C LEU A 76 1.52 2.14 -2.15
N MET A 77 0.92 1.89 -3.30
CA MET A 77 1.57 2.06 -4.60
C MET A 77 0.72 2.99 -5.45
N PRO A 78 1.22 4.19 -5.81
CA PRO A 78 0.49 5.08 -6.71
C PRO A 78 0.19 4.42 -8.06
N ILE A 79 -1.08 4.43 -8.43
CA ILE A 79 -1.55 3.86 -9.70
C ILE A 79 -1.17 4.82 -10.85
N THR A 80 -0.38 4.33 -11.80
CA THR A 80 0.10 5.14 -12.94
C THR A 80 -0.37 4.64 -14.29
N SER A 81 -0.89 3.40 -14.36
CA SER A 81 -1.46 2.80 -15.58
C SER A 81 -2.29 1.56 -15.26
N LEU A 82 -3.26 1.21 -16.13
CA LEU A 82 -3.99 -0.05 -16.04
C LEU A 82 -3.07 -1.27 -16.10
N ARG A 83 -2.01 -1.22 -16.91
CA ARG A 83 -0.97 -2.25 -16.96
C ARG A 83 -0.30 -2.47 -15.60
N SER A 84 0.04 -1.40 -14.88
CA SER A 84 0.64 -1.52 -13.55
C SER A 84 -0.29 -2.20 -12.55
N VAL A 85 -1.58 -1.88 -12.60
CA VAL A 85 -2.61 -2.49 -11.75
C VAL A 85 -2.76 -3.97 -12.06
N ARG A 86 -2.92 -4.35 -13.33
CA ARG A 86 -3.08 -5.75 -13.76
C ARG A 86 -1.89 -6.62 -13.34
N ARG A 87 -0.66 -6.13 -13.57
CA ARG A 87 0.57 -6.82 -13.15
C ARG A 87 0.62 -7.00 -11.63
N GLN A 88 0.15 -6.02 -10.88
CA GLN A 88 0.18 -6.05 -9.43
C GLN A 88 -0.83 -7.04 -8.85
N VAL A 89 -2.04 -7.08 -9.41
CA VAL A 89 -3.06 -8.08 -9.11
C VAL A 89 -2.49 -9.49 -9.33
N GLU A 90 -1.82 -9.71 -10.47
CA GLU A 90 -1.20 -11.00 -10.79
C GLU A 90 -0.11 -11.41 -9.78
N LEU A 91 0.75 -10.48 -9.38
CA LEU A 91 1.87 -10.76 -8.47
C LEU A 91 1.45 -10.91 -6.99
N SER A 92 0.42 -10.18 -6.57
CA SER A 92 -0.03 -10.16 -5.17
C SER A 92 -1.13 -11.18 -4.88
N GLY A 93 -1.89 -11.58 -5.90
CA GLY A 93 -3.15 -12.30 -5.74
C GLY A 93 -4.30 -11.43 -5.20
N ALA A 94 -4.07 -10.11 -5.07
CA ALA A 94 -5.08 -9.16 -4.60
C ALA A 94 -6.18 -8.95 -5.63
N ALA A 95 -7.41 -8.74 -5.18
CA ALA A 95 -8.51 -8.39 -6.06
C ALA A 95 -8.52 -6.88 -6.33
N LEU A 96 -8.77 -6.48 -7.59
CA LEU A 96 -9.06 -5.08 -7.89
C LEU A 96 -10.54 -4.82 -7.55
N PRO A 97 -10.88 -3.82 -6.71
CA PRO A 97 -12.27 -3.46 -6.47
C PRO A 97 -12.94 -3.02 -7.78
N SER A 98 -14.14 -3.53 -8.06
CA SER A 98 -14.86 -3.23 -9.31
C SER A 98 -15.05 -1.73 -9.54
N ALA A 99 -15.35 -0.97 -8.48
CA ALA A 99 -15.48 0.48 -8.56
C ALA A 99 -14.17 1.19 -8.98
N LEU A 100 -13.01 0.64 -8.61
CA LEU A 100 -11.71 1.15 -9.05
C LEU A 100 -11.45 0.77 -10.51
N GLU A 101 -11.75 -0.47 -10.88
CA GLU A 101 -11.66 -0.93 -12.27
C GLU A 101 -12.48 -0.05 -13.21
N GLU A 102 -13.77 0.15 -12.91
CA GLU A 102 -14.67 0.99 -13.70
C GLU A 102 -14.21 2.47 -13.80
N ARG A 103 -13.57 3.00 -12.76
CA ARG A 103 -12.99 4.36 -12.81
C ARG A 103 -11.81 4.43 -13.77
N LEU A 104 -10.92 3.45 -13.72
CA LEU A 104 -9.74 3.40 -14.60
C LEU A 104 -10.12 3.09 -16.05
N GLU A 105 -11.10 2.22 -16.28
CA GLU A 105 -11.61 1.92 -17.62
C GLU A 105 -12.31 3.12 -18.26
N ARG A 106 -13.11 3.88 -17.48
CA ARG A 106 -13.69 5.13 -17.96
C ARG A 106 -12.62 6.17 -18.30
N ALA A 107 -11.56 6.27 -17.50
CA ALA A 107 -10.43 7.14 -17.80
C ALA A 107 -9.70 6.72 -19.08
N ALA A 108 -9.62 5.41 -19.35
CA ALA A 108 -9.02 4.89 -20.57
C ALA A 108 -9.88 5.19 -21.82
N ALA A 109 -11.20 5.32 -21.69
CA ALA A 109 -12.12 5.64 -22.78
C ALA A 109 -11.92 4.77 -24.04
N GLY A 110 -11.58 3.48 -23.84
CA GLY A 110 -11.33 2.52 -24.92
C GLY A 110 -9.94 2.59 -25.57
N ASP A 111 -9.07 3.52 -25.17
CA ASP A 111 -7.70 3.67 -25.67
C ASP A 111 -6.75 4.07 -24.54
N GLU A 112 -6.10 3.07 -23.93
CA GLU A 112 -5.22 3.26 -22.77
C GLU A 112 -3.99 4.12 -23.07
N GLU A 113 -3.45 4.05 -24.29
CA GLU A 113 -2.23 4.77 -24.66
C GLU A 113 -2.54 6.26 -24.90
N LYS A 114 -3.62 6.54 -25.64
CA LYS A 114 -4.05 7.91 -25.89
C LYS A 114 -4.48 8.64 -24.62
N ASN A 115 -5.07 7.92 -23.66
CA ASN A 115 -5.61 8.50 -22.42
C ASN A 115 -4.76 8.21 -21.17
N ARG A 116 -3.46 7.90 -21.35
CA ARG A 116 -2.54 7.57 -20.25
C ARG A 116 -2.51 8.63 -19.15
N ASP A 117 -2.56 9.91 -19.52
CA ASP A 117 -2.49 11.01 -18.56
C ASP A 117 -3.75 11.08 -17.68
N GLU A 118 -4.94 10.81 -18.24
CA GLU A 118 -6.19 10.77 -17.47
C GLU A 118 -6.23 9.54 -16.56
N ILE A 119 -5.78 8.37 -17.03
CA ILE A 119 -5.64 7.16 -16.20
C ILE A 119 -4.73 7.43 -15.00
N ARG A 120 -3.57 8.05 -15.24
CA ARG A 120 -2.61 8.41 -14.19
C ARG A 120 -3.22 9.40 -13.19
N LYS A 121 -3.91 10.42 -13.67
CA LYS A 121 -4.60 11.41 -12.82
C LYS A 121 -5.63 10.73 -11.90
N VAL A 122 -6.52 9.90 -12.46
CA VAL A 122 -7.49 9.13 -11.67
C VAL A 122 -6.79 8.19 -10.68
N GLY A 123 -5.70 7.54 -11.08
CA GLY A 123 -4.91 6.68 -10.21
C GLY A 123 -4.30 7.42 -9.01
N ILE A 124 -3.84 8.65 -9.20
CA ILE A 124 -3.31 9.52 -8.13
C ILE A 124 -4.43 9.99 -7.21
N GLU A 125 -5.58 10.39 -7.76
CA GLU A 125 -6.76 10.75 -6.95
C GLU A 125 -7.22 9.58 -6.07
N VAL A 126 -7.27 8.36 -6.62
CA VAL A 126 -7.60 7.15 -5.85
C VAL A 126 -6.59 6.92 -4.73
N THR A 127 -5.30 6.95 -5.06
CA THR A 127 -4.23 6.71 -4.07
C THR A 127 -4.26 7.77 -2.97
N THR A 128 -4.54 9.02 -3.32
CA THR A 128 -4.72 10.14 -2.38
C THR A 128 -5.88 9.85 -1.43
N ALA A 129 -7.06 9.52 -1.94
CA ALA A 129 -8.23 9.22 -1.12
C ALA A 129 -8.00 8.02 -0.18
N MET A 130 -7.26 7.00 -0.63
CA MET A 130 -6.86 5.88 0.23
C MET A 130 -5.93 6.34 1.37
N ALA A 131 -4.93 7.16 1.06
CA ALA A 131 -4.01 7.70 2.06
C ALA A 131 -4.73 8.60 3.08
N GLU A 132 -5.63 9.48 2.63
CA GLU A 132 -6.48 10.31 3.50
C GLU A 132 -7.30 9.45 4.45
N ARG A 133 -7.93 8.39 3.92
CA ARG A 133 -8.71 7.46 4.74
C ARG A 133 -7.85 6.72 5.75
N LEU A 134 -6.67 6.23 5.36
CA LEU A 134 -5.74 5.57 6.28
C LEU A 134 -5.30 6.51 7.42
N ILE A 135 -5.01 7.76 7.10
CA ILE A 135 -4.67 8.79 8.10
C ILE A 135 -5.86 9.02 9.04
N ALA A 136 -7.07 9.17 8.50
CA ALA A 136 -8.28 9.37 9.31
C ALA A 136 -8.59 8.19 10.24
N GLU A 137 -8.27 6.96 9.81
CA GLU A 137 -8.43 5.72 10.59
C GLU A 137 -7.26 5.46 11.58
N GLY A 138 -6.32 6.41 11.67
CA GLY A 138 -5.22 6.39 12.64
C GLY A 138 -4.03 5.52 12.23
N ALA A 139 -3.78 5.31 10.94
CA ALA A 139 -2.54 4.69 10.49
C ALA A 139 -1.33 5.51 11.00
N PRO A 140 -0.34 4.87 11.63
CA PRO A 140 0.78 5.57 12.28
C PRO A 140 1.75 6.20 11.28
N ASP A 141 1.91 5.56 10.12
CA ASP A 141 2.81 5.93 9.03
C ASP A 141 2.21 5.50 7.69
N LEU A 142 2.77 5.97 6.57
CA LEU A 142 2.46 5.47 5.21
C LEU A 142 3.77 5.04 4.53
N HIS A 143 3.78 3.84 3.93
CA HIS A 143 4.93 3.36 3.15
C HIS A 143 4.60 3.38 1.66
N PHE A 144 5.31 4.20 0.87
CA PHE A 144 5.09 4.29 -0.58
C PHE A 144 6.07 3.42 -1.39
N MET A 145 5.52 2.50 -2.18
CA MET A 145 6.26 1.70 -3.16
C MET A 145 6.38 2.50 -4.47
N THR A 146 7.53 3.15 -4.67
CA THR A 146 7.72 4.12 -5.77
C THR A 146 8.11 3.48 -7.11
N LEU A 147 8.58 2.23 -7.10
CA LEU A 147 9.16 1.56 -8.27
C LEU A 147 10.26 2.39 -8.97
N ASN A 148 11.05 3.14 -8.21
CA ASN A 148 12.07 4.09 -8.66
C ASN A 148 11.54 5.35 -9.35
N PHE A 149 10.22 5.59 -9.36
CA PHE A 149 9.61 6.80 -9.94
C PHE A 149 8.96 7.65 -8.85
N ALA A 150 9.58 8.78 -8.52
CA ALA A 150 9.15 9.60 -7.38
C ALA A 150 7.92 10.47 -7.66
N ARG A 151 7.69 10.87 -8.92
CA ARG A 151 6.69 11.88 -9.28
C ARG A 151 5.26 11.54 -8.85
N ALA A 152 4.81 10.29 -9.03
CA ALA A 152 3.45 9.91 -8.63
C ALA A 152 3.28 9.92 -7.10
N THR A 153 4.30 9.50 -6.35
CA THR A 153 4.31 9.57 -4.88
C THR A 153 4.33 11.02 -4.41
N GLN A 154 5.13 11.87 -5.06
CA GLN A 154 5.17 13.29 -4.72
C GLN A 154 3.83 13.98 -4.95
N GLU A 155 3.12 13.69 -6.05
CA GLU A 155 1.80 14.27 -6.31
C GLU A 155 0.78 13.83 -5.25
N VAL A 156 0.82 12.58 -4.79
CA VAL A 156 0.00 12.12 -3.65
C VAL A 156 0.36 12.90 -2.38
N LEU A 157 1.66 13.01 -2.05
CA LEU A 157 2.11 13.77 -0.87
C LEU A 157 1.74 15.26 -0.96
N HIS A 158 1.73 15.84 -2.16
CA HIS A 158 1.30 17.21 -2.38
C HIS A 158 -0.19 17.38 -2.10
N ASN A 159 -1.03 16.47 -2.62
CA ASN A 159 -2.46 16.48 -2.36
C ASN A 159 -2.77 16.35 -0.86
N LEU A 160 -1.97 15.56 -0.13
CA LEU A 160 -2.05 15.41 1.33
C LEU A 160 -1.53 16.63 2.11
N GLY A 161 -0.99 17.65 1.43
CA GLY A 161 -0.37 18.82 2.07
C GLY A 161 0.97 18.51 2.76
N MET A 162 1.60 17.38 2.45
CA MET A 162 2.85 16.90 3.04
C MET A 162 4.09 17.21 2.19
N ALA A 163 3.91 17.71 0.97
CA ALA A 163 5.00 18.10 0.06
C ALA A 163 4.61 19.33 -0.79
N PRO A 164 5.60 20.16 -1.20
CA PRO A 164 5.36 21.20 -2.20
C PRO A 164 5.02 20.56 -3.55
N ALA A 165 4.30 21.28 -4.41
CA ALA A 165 4.06 20.86 -5.78
C ALA A 165 5.39 20.86 -6.58
N TRP A 166 5.67 19.78 -7.31
CA TRP A 166 6.70 19.81 -8.34
C TRP A 166 6.15 20.48 -9.60
N GLY A 167 6.91 21.43 -10.15
CA GLY A 167 6.59 22.03 -11.44
C GLY A 167 6.61 20.99 -12.56
N THR A 168 5.98 21.29 -13.70
CA THR A 168 5.94 20.39 -14.87
C THR A 168 7.33 20.05 -15.42
N ASP A 169 8.31 20.93 -15.14
CA ASP A 169 9.71 20.84 -15.59
C ASP A 169 10.53 19.83 -14.78
N ALA A 170 10.00 19.40 -13.63
CA ALA A 170 10.59 18.35 -12.82
C ALA A 170 10.36 16.99 -13.51
N GLY A 171 11.44 16.39 -14.02
CA GLY A 171 11.42 15.04 -14.59
C GLY A 171 10.95 14.00 -13.57
N GLN A 172 10.74 12.75 -14.01
CA GLN A 172 10.33 11.66 -13.09
C GLN A 172 11.35 11.42 -11.96
N ASP A 173 12.61 11.83 -12.19
CA ASP A 173 13.77 11.74 -11.30
C ASP A 173 14.19 13.12 -10.73
N ALA A 174 13.25 13.99 -10.36
CA ALA A 174 13.55 15.36 -9.87
C ALA A 174 14.38 15.46 -8.57
N ILE A 175 14.97 14.35 -8.11
CA ILE A 175 16.00 14.31 -7.08
C ILE A 175 17.37 14.18 -7.76
N ARG A 176 17.77 15.19 -8.53
CA ARG A 176 19.17 15.49 -8.87
C ARG A 176 19.38 16.99 -9.01
#